data_AF-A0A226IA88-F1
#
_entry.id   AF-A0A226IA88-F1
#
_cell.length_a   1.000
_cell.length_b   1.000
_cell.length_c   1.000
_cell.angle_alpha   90.00
_cell.angle_beta   90.00
_cell.angle_gamma   90.00
#
_symmetry.space_group_name_H-M   'P 1'
#
loop_
_entity.id
_entity.type
_entity.pdbx_description
1 polymer ?
#
loop_
_entity_poly.entity_id
_entity_poly.type
_entity_poly.pdbx_seq_one_letter_code
_entity_poly.pdbx_strand_id
1 'polypeptide(L)'
;MSNMFSFLRKKTKVYSKIENHIFGIITELLKVSSTDINVDELGGKYYLSNEEQHFNVTILSSDYVIRLTNTRDSVAEKYEKVFVEDILKAVKEEKHRRMELVYISITNSIEKMAERLHNALIESNELESEKVKRLETKKASSN
;
A
#
# COMPACT_ATOMS: atom_id res chain seq x y z
N MET A 1 33.33 -10.49 -34.06
CA MET A 1 34.04 -9.29 -33.60
C MET A 1 33.01 -8.26 -33.14
N SER A 2 32.91 -8.13 -31.81
CA SER A 2 32.57 -6.93 -31.01
C SER A 2 31.57 -5.87 -31.52
N ASN A 3 30.39 -5.87 -30.89
CA ASN A 3 29.74 -4.77 -30.14
C ASN A 3 29.83 -3.33 -30.63
N MET A 4 28.66 -2.66 -30.72
CA MET A 4 28.34 -1.52 -29.85
C MET A 4 26.84 -1.15 -29.93
N PHE A 5 26.00 -1.85 -29.16
CA PHE A 5 24.71 -1.27 -28.73
C PHE A 5 25.01 -0.41 -27.51
N SER A 6 25.18 0.90 -27.70
CA SER A 6 25.29 1.82 -26.58
C SER A 6 23.93 1.86 -25.87
N PHE A 7 23.81 1.10 -24.78
CA PHE A 7 22.79 1.37 -23.78
C PHE A 7 22.93 2.84 -23.40
N LEU A 8 21.92 3.64 -23.75
CA LEU A 8 21.74 5.01 -23.27
C LEU A 8 21.72 4.95 -21.74
N ARG A 9 22.89 5.07 -21.12
CA ARG A 9 23.01 5.34 -19.68
C ARG A 9 22.32 6.68 -19.48
N LYS A 10 21.07 6.63 -18.99
CA LYS A 10 20.34 7.80 -18.51
C LYS A 10 21.32 8.54 -17.58
N LYS A 11 21.80 9.72 -18.00
CA LYS A 11 22.70 10.53 -17.16
C LYS A 11 22.08 10.57 -15.77
N THR A 12 22.82 10.15 -14.75
CA THR A 12 22.39 10.28 -13.36
C THR A 12 22.07 11.75 -13.14
N LYS A 13 20.78 12.08 -13.05
CA LYS A 13 20.36 13.48 -12.97
C LYS A 13 20.81 13.99 -11.60
N VAL A 14 21.64 15.01 -11.60
CA VAL A 14 22.17 15.60 -10.37
C VAL A 14 21.15 16.63 -9.91
N TYR A 15 20.35 16.27 -8.90
CA TYR A 15 19.50 17.23 -8.23
C TYR A 15 20.35 18.32 -7.57
N SER A 16 19.79 19.52 -7.48
CA SER A 16 20.35 20.59 -6.65
C SER A 16 20.42 20.16 -5.18
N LYS A 17 21.17 20.90 -4.37
CA LYS A 17 21.27 20.64 -2.93
C LYS A 17 19.90 20.71 -2.24
N ILE A 18 19.06 21.66 -2.66
CA ILE A 18 17.70 21.86 -2.10
C ILE A 18 16.79 20.71 -2.52
N GLU A 19 16.78 20.34 -3.80
CA GLU A 19 16.00 19.20 -4.30
C GLU A 19 16.39 17.89 -3.61
N ASN A 20 17.69 17.62 -3.45
CA ASN A 20 18.15 16.46 -2.67
C ASN A 20 17.63 16.47 -1.23
N HIS A 21 17.60 17.65 -0.59
CA HIS A 21 17.13 17.78 0.78
C HIS A 21 15.63 17.53 0.89
N ILE A 22 14.83 18.09 -0.01
CA ILE A 22 13.38 17.89 -0.08
C ILE A 22 13.05 16.42 -0.37
N PHE A 23 13.77 15.82 -1.32
CA PHE A 23 13.64 14.40 -1.61
C PHE A 23 13.93 13.56 -0.36
N GLY A 24 15.01 13.87 0.35
CA GLY A 24 15.36 13.25 1.63
C GLY A 24 14.24 13.35 2.66
N ILE A 25 13.73 14.56 2.92
CA ILE A 25 12.62 14.79 3.86
C ILE A 25 11.42 13.92 3.51
N ILE A 26 11.00 13.94 2.24
CA ILE A 26 9.85 13.16 1.78
C ILE A 26 10.11 11.66 1.96
N THR A 27 11.29 11.17 1.59
CA THR A 27 11.62 9.75 1.75
C THR A 27 11.67 9.30 3.21
N GLU A 28 12.14 10.13 4.13
CA GLU A 28 12.09 9.82 5.57
C GLU A 28 10.64 9.80 6.07
N LEU A 29 9.83 10.76 5.65
CA LEU A 29 8.41 10.80 6.00
C LEU A 29 7.66 9.55 5.50
N LEU A 30 8.01 9.06 4.31
CA LEU A 30 7.46 7.83 3.72
C LEU A 30 7.87 6.55 4.46
N LYS A 31 9.00 6.54 5.19
CA LYS A 31 9.41 5.39 6.01
C LYS A 31 8.61 5.29 7.31
N VAL A 32 8.08 6.42 7.79
CA VAL A 32 7.32 6.47 9.03
C VAL A 32 5.92 5.91 8.80
N SER A 33 5.56 4.84 9.52
CA SER A 33 4.28 4.15 9.35
C SER A 33 3.08 4.98 9.80
N SER A 34 3.27 5.91 10.76
CA SER A 34 2.25 6.88 11.20
C SER A 34 2.03 8.03 10.22
N THR A 35 2.82 8.13 9.14
CA THR A 35 2.54 9.09 8.07
C THR A 35 1.40 8.58 7.20
N ASP A 36 0.31 9.33 7.12
CA ASP A 36 -0.78 9.09 6.19
C ASP A 36 -0.44 9.54 4.78
N ILE A 37 -0.81 8.72 3.80
CA ILE A 37 -0.61 8.99 2.37
C ILE A 37 -1.97 9.06 1.68
N ASN A 38 -2.43 10.27 1.35
CA ASN A 38 -3.67 10.49 0.63
C ASN A 38 -3.40 11.01 -0.80
N VAL A 39 -4.16 10.52 -1.77
CA VAL A 39 -3.96 10.83 -3.19
C VAL A 39 -5.29 11.07 -3.86
N ASP A 40 -5.43 12.26 -4.46
CA ASP A 40 -6.46 12.62 -5.43
C ASP A 40 -5.82 12.57 -6.83
N GLU A 41 -5.94 11.41 -7.49
CA GLU A 41 -5.31 11.19 -8.80
C GLU A 41 -5.92 12.05 -9.90
N LEU A 42 -7.23 12.31 -9.85
CA LEU A 42 -7.94 13.14 -10.82
C LEU A 42 -7.53 14.61 -10.68
N GLY A 43 -7.42 15.10 -9.44
CA GLY A 43 -6.93 16.44 -9.16
C GLY A 43 -5.41 16.58 -9.21
N GLY A 44 -4.68 15.47 -9.36
CA GLY A 44 -3.22 15.44 -9.37
C GLY A 44 -2.59 15.92 -8.05
N LYS A 45 -3.26 15.69 -6.91
CA LYS A 45 -2.82 16.16 -5.58
C LYS A 45 -2.43 14.99 -4.69
N TYR A 46 -1.29 15.11 -4.03
CA TYR A 46 -0.75 14.08 -3.16
C TYR A 46 -0.42 14.72 -1.81
N TYR A 47 -0.80 14.05 -0.74
CA TYR A 47 -0.69 14.55 0.62
C TYR A 47 0.02 13.51 1.48
N LEU A 48 1.09 13.93 2.13
CA LEU A 48 1.75 13.18 3.20
C LEU A 48 1.51 13.95 4.50
N SER A 49 0.88 13.32 5.47
CA SER A 49 0.56 13.96 6.75
C SER A 49 1.11 13.12 7.89
N ASN A 50 1.90 13.72 8.76
CA ASN A 50 2.34 13.09 9.99
C ASN A 50 1.95 13.99 11.16
N GLU A 51 0.90 13.58 11.88
CA GLU A 51 0.36 14.35 12.99
C GLU A 51 1.33 14.42 14.17
N GLU A 52 2.07 13.34 14.45
CA GLU A 52 3.04 13.25 15.56
C GLU A 52 4.20 14.22 15.40
N GLN A 53 4.68 14.39 14.17
CA GLN A 53 5.76 15.34 13.83
C GLN A 53 5.21 16.73 13.48
N HIS A 54 3.88 16.88 13.46
CA HIS A 54 3.18 18.08 13.00
C HIS A 54 3.71 18.59 11.65
N PHE A 55 3.90 17.67 10.70
CA PHE A 55 4.52 17.97 9.41
C PHE A 55 3.68 17.42 8.27
N ASN A 56 3.47 18.25 7.25
CA ASN A 56 2.65 17.95 6.10
C ASN A 56 3.38 18.31 4.80
N VAL A 57 3.26 17.44 3.80
CA VAL A 57 3.72 17.68 2.44
C VAL A 57 2.52 17.64 1.50
N THR A 58 2.33 18.69 0.70
CA THR A 58 1.40 18.66 -0.45
C THR A 58 2.19 18.72 -1.75
N ILE A 59 1.90 17.82 -2.68
CA ILE A 59 2.48 17.83 -4.02
C ILE A 59 1.33 18.06 -5.01
N LEU A 60 1.39 19.17 -5.74
CA LEU A 60 0.46 19.54 -6.81
C LEU A 60 1.12 19.22 -8.15
N SER A 61 0.79 18.05 -8.70
CA SER A 61 1.46 17.52 -9.90
C SER A 61 1.20 18.32 -11.17
N SER A 62 0.02 18.96 -11.30
CA SER A 62 -0.34 19.81 -12.43
C SER A 62 0.53 21.06 -12.52
N ASP A 63 0.86 21.64 -11.36
CA ASP A 63 1.57 22.92 -11.26
C ASP A 63 3.06 22.75 -10.93
N TYR A 64 3.50 21.50 -10.75
CA TYR A 64 4.84 21.12 -10.29
C TYR A 64 5.24 21.83 -8.99
N VAL A 65 4.26 22.01 -8.08
CA VAL A 65 4.47 22.67 -6.79
C VAL A 65 4.60 21.64 -5.69
N ILE A 66 5.60 21.82 -4.83
CA ILE A 66 5.73 21.09 -3.58
C ILE A 66 5.59 22.11 -2.45
N ARG A 67 4.70 21.82 -1.52
CA ARG A 67 4.48 22.60 -0.30
C ARG A 67 4.85 21.77 0.91
N LEU A 68 5.73 22.31 1.74
CA LEU A 68 6.10 21.77 3.05
C LEU A 68 5.47 22.67 4.11
N THR A 69 4.75 22.07 5.05
CA THR A 69 4.05 22.79 6.11
C THR A 69 4.38 22.14 7.45
N ASN A 70 4.71 22.95 8.44
CA ASN A 70 4.83 22.52 9.84
C ASN A 70 3.80 23.28 10.71
N THR A 71 3.94 23.23 12.05
CA THR A 71 3.04 23.92 12.99
C THR A 71 2.93 25.44 12.81
N ARG A 72 3.95 26.10 12.25
CA ARG A 72 4.05 27.57 12.24
C ARG A 72 4.16 28.16 10.84
N ASP A 73 4.81 27.44 9.94
CA ASP A 73 5.23 27.94 8.65
C ASP A 73 4.81 27.00 7.52
N SER A 74 4.65 27.59 6.35
CA SER A 74 4.44 26.86 5.11
C SER A 74 5.25 27.49 3.99
N VAL A 75 5.98 26.66 3.25
CA VAL A 75 6.74 27.06 2.07
C VAL A 75 6.24 26.25 0.89
N ALA A 76 5.95 26.94 -0.21
CA ALA A 76 5.53 26.33 -1.47
C ALA A 76 6.41 26.85 -2.60
N GLU A 77 7.01 25.92 -3.36
CA GLU A 77 7.90 26.25 -4.46
C GLU A 77 7.58 25.41 -5.69
N LYS A 78 7.85 25.98 -6.87
CA LYS A 78 7.77 25.28 -8.15
C LYS A 78 9.10 24.61 -8.45
N TYR A 79 9.03 23.38 -8.92
CA TYR A 79 10.18 22.58 -9.30
C TYR A 79 10.09 22.12 -10.74
N GLU A 80 11.20 21.58 -11.27
CA GLU A 80 11.15 20.92 -12.56
C GLU A 80 10.20 19.71 -12.51
N LYS A 81 9.42 19.56 -13.59
CA LYS A 81 8.50 18.43 -13.79
C LYS A 81 9.14 17.08 -13.42
N VAL A 82 10.36 16.83 -13.90
CA VAL A 82 11.07 15.56 -13.67
C VAL A 82 11.30 15.30 -12.18
N PHE A 83 11.69 16.32 -11.41
CA PHE A 83 11.92 16.16 -9.97
C PHE A 83 10.61 15.84 -9.24
N VAL A 84 9.53 16.53 -9.60
CA VAL A 84 8.19 16.24 -9.05
C VAL A 84 7.75 14.83 -9.42
N GLU A 85 7.96 14.39 -10.66
CA GLU A 85 7.63 13.03 -11.10
C GLU A 85 8.40 11.95 -10.33
N ASP A 86 9.70 12.18 -10.06
CA ASP A 86 10.52 11.25 -9.28
C ASP A 86 10.05 11.17 -7.81
N ILE A 87 9.61 12.28 -7.21
CA ILE A 87 8.95 12.29 -5.89
C ILE A 87 7.63 11.51 -5.93
N LEU A 88 6.79 11.79 -6.92
CA LEU A 88 5.49 11.13 -7.05
C LEU A 88 5.63 9.64 -7.26
N LYS A 89 6.68 9.20 -7.96
CA LYS A 89 7.02 7.79 -8.09
C LYS A 89 7.28 7.16 -6.72
N ALA A 90 8.14 7.76 -5.90
CA ALA A 90 8.42 7.26 -4.55
C ALA A 90 7.16 7.21 -3.67
N VAL A 91 6.31 8.25 -3.72
CA VAL A 91 5.03 8.28 -2.98
C VAL A 91 4.08 7.17 -3.42
N LYS A 92 3.94 6.95 -4.73
CA LYS A 92 3.06 5.90 -5.29
C LYS A 92 3.56 4.51 -4.96
N GLU A 93 4.87 4.27 -5.08
CA GLU A 93 5.51 3.00 -4.74
C GLU A 93 5.28 2.66 -3.27
N GLU A 94 5.48 3.61 -2.36
CA GLU A 94 5.26 3.36 -0.93
C GLU A 94 3.77 3.16 -0.60
N LYS A 95 2.86 3.95 -1.19
CA LYS A 95 1.41 3.74 -1.03
C LYS A 95 1.00 2.34 -1.48
N HIS A 96 1.49 1.91 -2.64
CA HIS A 96 1.21 0.58 -3.18
C HIS A 96 1.75 -0.53 -2.27
N ARG A 97 3.00 -0.41 -1.82
CA ARG A 97 3.63 -1.35 -0.88
C ARG A 97 2.82 -1.51 0.42
N ARG A 98 2.34 -0.40 1.00
CA ARG A 98 1.51 -0.44 2.21
C ARG A 98 0.15 -1.09 1.95
N MET A 99 -0.46 -0.83 0.79
CA MET A 99 -1.71 -1.48 0.39
C MET A 99 -1.54 -2.99 0.23
N GLU A 100 -0.43 -3.43 -0.37
CA GLU A 100 -0.12 -4.85 -0.57
C GLU A 100 -0.01 -5.61 0.77
N LEU A 101 0.63 -5.02 1.78
CA LEU A 101 0.71 -5.61 3.11
C LEU A 101 -0.66 -5.82 3.74
N VAL A 102 -1.56 -4.84 3.61
CA VAL A 102 -2.93 -4.94 4.11
C VAL A 102 -3.71 -6.01 3.34
N TYR A 103 -3.59 -6.02 2.01
CA TYR A 103 -4.24 -7.00 1.15
C TYR A 103 -3.84 -8.44 1.52
N ILE A 104 -2.53 -8.71 1.67
CA ILE A 104 -2.03 -10.04 2.07
C ILE A 104 -2.62 -10.46 3.42
N SER A 105 -2.68 -9.55 4.40
CA SER A 105 -3.25 -9.83 5.71
C SER A 105 -4.74 -10.21 5.65
N ILE A 106 -5.50 -9.47 4.85
CA ILE A 106 -6.93 -9.72 4.64
C ILE A 106 -7.14 -11.07 3.93
N THR A 107 -6.42 -11.32 2.84
CA THR A 107 -6.50 -12.57 2.07
C THR A 107 -6.24 -13.78 2.97
N ASN A 108 -5.15 -13.76 3.75
CA ASN A 108 -4.82 -14.83 4.69
C ASN A 108 -5.92 -15.05 5.75
N SER A 109 -6.58 -13.98 6.18
CA SER A 109 -7.67 -14.05 7.16
C SER A 109 -8.94 -14.66 6.57
N ILE A 110 -9.27 -14.31 5.32
CA ILE A 110 -10.41 -14.87 4.57
C ILE A 110 -10.18 -16.36 4.28
N GLU A 111 -8.98 -16.74 3.83
CA GLU A 111 -8.64 -18.14 3.55
C GLU A 111 -8.79 -19.02 4.79
N LYS A 112 -8.26 -18.59 5.95
CA LYS A 112 -8.44 -19.31 7.22
C LYS A 112 -9.90 -19.41 7.65
N MET A 113 -10.70 -18.39 7.36
CA MET A 113 -12.13 -18.42 7.65
C MET A 113 -12.85 -19.43 6.76
N ALA A 114 -12.52 -19.46 5.47
CA ALA A 114 -13.07 -20.43 4.51
C ALA A 114 -12.72 -21.87 4.87
N GLU A 115 -11.46 -22.13 5.27
CA GLU A 115 -11.01 -23.46 5.73
C GLU A 115 -11.77 -23.91 6.98
N ARG A 116 -11.93 -23.03 7.98
CA ARG A 116 -12.70 -23.33 9.19
C ARG A 116 -14.16 -23.65 8.87
N LEU A 117 -14.77 -22.88 7.97
CA LEU A 117 -16.14 -23.10 7.55
C LEU A 117 -16.28 -24.45 6.83
N HIS A 118 -15.35 -24.78 5.92
CA HIS A 118 -15.34 -26.05 5.22
C HIS A 118 -15.26 -27.24 6.18
N ASN A 119 -14.33 -27.19 7.14
CA ASN A 119 -14.16 -28.25 8.13
C ASN A 119 -15.40 -28.41 9.01
N ALA A 120 -16.01 -27.32 9.45
CA ALA A 120 -17.24 -27.35 10.24
C ALA A 120 -18.42 -27.96 9.48
N LEU A 121 -18.54 -27.68 8.17
CA LEU A 121 -19.58 -28.27 7.32
C LEU A 121 -19.38 -29.78 7.13
N ILE A 122 -18.13 -30.24 6.96
CA ILE A 122 -17.81 -31.67 6.86
C ILE A 122 -18.17 -32.38 8.17
N GLU A 123 -17.67 -31.89 9.30
CA GLU A 123 -17.93 -32.48 10.62
C GLU A 123 -19.43 -32.53 10.92
N SER A 124 -20.16 -31.46 10.61
CA SER A 124 -21.61 -31.43 10.80
C SER A 124 -22.34 -32.48 9.94
N ASN A 125 -21.91 -32.67 8.69
CA ASN A 125 -22.51 -33.64 7.78
C ASN A 125 -22.19 -35.10 8.19
N GLU A 126 -20.99 -35.34 8.73
CA GLU A 126 -20.61 -36.63 9.31
C GLU A 126 -21.48 -36.97 10.54
N LEU A 127 -21.68 -36.00 11.43
CA LEU A 127 -22.54 -36.15 12.60
C LEU A 127 -24.02 -36.41 12.23
N GLU A 128 -24.54 -35.75 11.20
CA GLU A 128 -25.89 -36.04 10.68
C GLU A 128 -25.98 -37.45 10.10
N SER A 129 -24.98 -37.85 9.30
CA SER A 129 -24.91 -39.19 8.70
C SER A 129 -24.86 -40.29 9.77
N GLU A 130 -24.11 -40.09 10.86
CA GLU A 130 -24.11 -41.02 11.99
C GLU A 130 -25.45 -41.10 12.71
N LYS A 131 -26.13 -39.97 12.92
CA LYS A 131 -27.47 -39.94 13.54
C LYS A 131 -28.47 -40.72 12.70
N VAL A 132 -28.46 -40.55 11.38
CA VAL A 132 -29.33 -41.31 10.46
C VAL A 132 -29.08 -42.81 10.59
N LYS A 133 -27.81 -43.26 10.51
CA LYS A 133 -27.46 -44.68 10.68
C LYS A 133 -27.92 -45.27 12.02
N ARG A 134 -27.80 -44.52 13.12
CA ARG A 134 -28.26 -44.96 14.47
C ARG A 134 -29.78 -45.09 14.55
N LEU A 135 -30.52 -44.23 13.85
CA LEU A 135 -31.99 -44.30 13.78
C LEU A 135 -32.46 -45.48 12.94
N GLU A 136 -31.81 -45.76 11.82
CA GLU A 136 -32.10 -46.91 10.96
C GLU A 136 -31.84 -48.25 11.67
N THR A 137 -30.73 -48.37 12.40
CA THR A 137 -30.40 -49.58 13.17
C THR A 137 -31.37 -49.82 14.34
N LYS A 138 -31.82 -48.77 15.06
CA LYS A 138 -32.87 -48.91 16.09
C LYS A 138 -34.21 -49.38 15.52
N LYS A 139 -34.58 -48.93 14.32
CA LYS A 139 -35.80 -49.39 13.64
C LYS A 139 -35.72 -50.86 13.26
N ALA A 140 -34.55 -51.34 12.84
CA ALA A 140 -34.36 -52.74 12.47
C ALA A 140 -34.37 -53.72 13.66
N SER A 141 -33.98 -53.27 14.86
CA SER A 141 -33.95 -54.10 16.08
C SER A 141 -35.26 -54.12 16.89
N SER A 142 -36.32 -53.49 16.38
CA SER A 142 -37.62 -53.37 17.08
C SER A 142 -38.75 -54.22 16.46
N ASN A 143 -38.40 -55.15 15.57
CA ASN A 143 -39.26 -56.20 15.02
C ASN A 143 -38.80 -57.56 15.53
#